data_AF-A0A6C1ECW7-F1
#
_entry.id   AF-A0A6C1ECW7-F1
#
_cell.length_a   1.000
_cell.length_b   1.000
_cell.length_c   1.000
_cell.angle_alpha   90.00
_cell.angle_beta   90.00
_cell.angle_gamma   90.00
#
_symmetry.space_group_name_H-M   'P 1'
#
loop_
_entity.id
_entity.type
_entity.pdbx_description
1 polymer ?
#
loop_
_entity_poly.entity_id
_entity_poly.type
_entity_poly.pdbx_seq_one_letter_code
_entity_poly.pdbx_strand_id
1 'polypeptide(L)'
;MSFSVGAWISASCALSEGLSYSETIGTFIIGDVLTILSTLAYSCPGYDWKVGYTLAQRFVFGINGCAFSIIINYGSNAWLGGLCINVISDSWSHHYLHLRNTLFPSVAMTTKELISFFVY
;
A
#
# COMPACT_ATOMS: atom_id res chain seq x y z
N MET A 1 -6.97 10.40 -10.02
CA MET A 1 -7.69 9.43 -9.17
C MET A 1 -7.56 7.99 -9.68
N SER A 2 -6.48 7.31 -9.26
CA SER A 2 -6.36 5.86 -9.41
C SER A 2 -7.18 5.17 -8.33
N PHE A 3 -8.03 4.21 -8.69
CA PHE A 3 -8.82 3.45 -7.72
C PHE A 3 -7.92 2.41 -7.05
N SER A 4 -7.48 2.71 -5.83
CA SER A 4 -6.64 1.83 -5.01
C SER A 4 -7.01 1.96 -3.53
N VAL A 5 -6.88 0.85 -2.80
CA VAL A 5 -7.08 0.80 -1.35
C VAL A 5 -6.20 1.81 -0.63
N GLY A 6 -4.97 2.02 -1.11
CA GLY A 6 -4.05 3.01 -0.54
C GLY A 6 -4.60 4.45 -0.62
N ALA A 7 -5.16 4.83 -1.77
CA ALA A 7 -5.76 6.15 -1.95
C ALA A 7 -7.00 6.34 -1.05
N TRP A 8 -7.81 5.29 -0.88
CA TRP A 8 -8.98 5.32 -0.01
C TRP A 8 -8.60 5.50 1.47
N ILE A 9 -7.56 4.79 1.93
CA ILE A 9 -7.04 4.95 3.30
C ILE A 9 -6.52 6.36 3.51
N SER A 10 -5.70 6.89 2.59
CA SER A 10 -5.16 8.25 2.70
C SER A 10 -6.26 9.32 2.78
N ALA A 11 -7.33 9.18 1.98
CA ALA A 11 -8.47 10.10 2.02
C ALA A 11 -9.23 10.01 3.36
N SER A 12 -9.42 8.78 3.86
CA SER A 12 -10.07 8.54 5.15
C SER A 12 -9.27 9.12 6.32
N CYS A 13 -7.93 9.02 6.28
CA CYS A 13 -7.06 9.66 7.26
C CYS A 13 -7.17 11.18 7.20
N ALA A 14 -7.13 11.79 6.00
CA ALA A 14 -7.28 13.24 5.86
C ALA A 14 -8.61 13.75 6.43
N LEU A 15 -9.69 13.00 6.24
CA LEU A 15 -10.99 13.31 6.84
C LEU A 15 -10.98 13.15 8.37
N SER A 16 -10.28 12.14 8.89
CA SER A 16 -10.14 11.92 10.34
C SER A 16 -9.32 13.00 11.03
N GLU A 17 -8.35 13.61 10.35
CA GLU A 17 -7.58 14.75 10.84
C GLU A 17 -8.38 16.08 10.83
N GLY A 18 -9.63 16.05 10.35
CA GLY A 18 -10.57 17.17 10.45
C GLY A 18 -10.61 18.09 9.23
N LEU A 19 -10.04 17.71 8.08
CA LEU A 19 -10.21 18.48 6.85
C LEU A 19 -11.67 18.43 6.36
N SER A 20 -12.17 19.57 5.89
CA SER A 20 -13.47 19.64 5.22
C SER A 20 -13.45 18.82 3.92
N TYR A 21 -14.60 18.28 3.53
CA TYR A 21 -14.75 17.46 2.32
C TYR A 21 -14.23 18.17 1.05
N SER A 22 -14.47 19.48 0.94
CA SER A 22 -13.97 20.30 -0.16
C SER A 22 -12.45 20.46 -0.16
N GLU A 23 -11.84 20.54 1.02
CA GLU A 23 -10.38 20.68 1.18
C GLU A 23 -9.67 19.35 0.88
N THR A 24 -10.26 18.23 1.31
CA THR A 24 -9.75 16.89 0.97
C THR A 24 -9.76 16.67 -0.55
N ILE A 25 -10.84 17.02 -1.24
CA ILE A 25 -10.86 16.90 -2.71
C ILE A 25 -9.80 17.81 -3.36
N GLY A 26 -9.66 19.05 -2.86
CA GLY A 26 -8.67 20.00 -3.36
C GLY A 26 -7.22 19.49 -3.22
N THR A 27 -6.87 18.94 -2.06
CA THR A 27 -5.52 18.41 -1.81
C THR A 27 -5.20 17.20 -2.70
N PHE A 28 -6.17 16.32 -2.95
CA PHE A 28 -5.99 15.18 -3.86
C PHE A 28 -5.78 15.61 -5.32
N ILE A 29 -6.48 16.65 -5.80
CA ILE A 29 -6.28 17.17 -7.16
C ILE A 29 -4.86 17.75 -7.32
N ILE A 30 -4.39 18.51 -6.33
CA ILE A 30 -3.03 19.06 -6.34
C ILE A 30 -2.00 17.92 -6.31
N GLY A 31 -2.23 16.90 -5.49
CA GLY A 31 -1.40 15.69 -5.44
C GLY A 31 -1.34 14.93 -6.77
N ASP A 32 -2.47 14.79 -7.47
CA ASP A 32 -2.53 14.18 -8.81
C ASP A 32 -1.70 14.99 -9.82
N VAL A 33 -1.77 16.33 -9.80
CA VAL A 33 -0.95 17.20 -10.69
C VAL A 33 0.55 17.01 -10.42
N LEU A 34 0.96 17.01 -9.14
CA LEU A 34 2.36 16.77 -8.77
C LEU A 34 2.84 15.37 -9.19
N THR A 35 1.95 14.39 -9.07
CA THR A 35 2.22 13.01 -9.49
C THR A 35 2.46 12.95 -11.00
N ILE A 36 1.61 13.60 -11.81
CA ILE A 36 1.79 13.66 -13.27
C ILE A 36 3.13 14.30 -13.64
N LEU A 37 3.48 15.43 -13.01
CA LEU A 37 4.78 16.10 -13.24
C LEU A 37 5.96 15.19 -12.89
N SER A 38 5.87 14.50 -11.75
CA SER A 38 6.89 13.55 -11.31
C SER A 38 6.98 12.36 -12.28
N THR A 39 5.85 11.81 -12.72
CA THR A 39 5.80 10.72 -13.70
C THR A 39 6.46 11.13 -15.01
N LEU A 40 6.18 12.33 -15.53
CA LEU A 40 6.81 12.84 -16.75
C LEU A 40 8.34 12.92 -16.59
N ALA A 41 8.83 13.44 -15.46
CA ALA A 41 10.26 13.53 -15.19
C ALA A 41 10.95 12.16 -15.11
N TYR A 42 10.31 11.16 -14.49
CA TYR A 42 10.85 9.81 -14.35
C TYR A 42 10.62 8.90 -15.57
N SER A 43 9.79 9.30 -16.53
CA SER A 43 9.44 8.47 -17.71
C SER A 43 10.53 8.45 -18.79
N CYS A 44 11.43 9.44 -18.83
CA CYS A 44 12.49 9.53 -19.84
C CYS A 44 13.35 8.26 -19.98
N PRO A 45 13.93 7.68 -18.90
CA PRO A 45 14.74 6.47 -19.02
C PRO A 45 13.94 5.23 -19.45
N GLY A 46 12.64 5.18 -19.16
CA GLY A 46 11.76 4.10 -19.59
C GLY A 46 11.40 4.19 -21.08
N TYR A 47 11.22 5.42 -21.60
CA TYR A 47 10.85 5.65 -23.00
C TYR A 47 11.99 5.35 -23.98
N ASP A 48 13.18 5.91 -23.72
CA ASP A 48 14.32 5.80 -24.65
C ASP A 48 14.99 4.43 -24.59
N TRP A 49 15.32 3.96 -23.38
CA TRP A 49 16.14 2.75 -23.19
C TRP A 49 15.33 1.52 -22.81
N LYS A 50 14.00 1.63 -22.65
CA LYS A 50 13.10 0.52 -22.30
C LYS A 50 13.56 -0.21 -21.02
N VAL A 51 14.15 0.55 -20.10
CA VAL A 51 14.71 0.03 -18.85
C VAL A 51 13.59 -0.11 -17.82
N GLY A 52 13.49 -1.30 -17.23
CA GLY A 52 12.50 -1.58 -16.19
C GLY A 52 12.77 -0.85 -14.88
N TYR A 53 11.73 -0.68 -14.07
CA TYR A 53 11.78 -0.01 -12.75
C TYR A 53 12.89 -0.55 -11.84
N THR A 54 13.11 -1.86 -11.84
CA THR A 54 14.13 -2.52 -11.00
C THR A 54 15.57 -2.16 -11.39
N LEU A 55 15.83 -1.86 -12.66
CA LEU A 55 17.12 -1.34 -13.12
C LEU A 55 17.25 0.15 -12.81
N ALA A 56 16.17 0.93 -12.98
CA ALA A 56 16.16 2.35 -12.65
C ALA A 56 16.46 2.61 -11.16
N GLN A 57 15.94 1.77 -10.25
CA GLN A 57 16.22 1.86 -8.82
C GLN A 57 17.69 1.60 -8.46
N ARG A 58 18.46 0.88 -9.30
CA ARG A 58 19.89 0.64 -9.06
C ARG A 58 20.73 1.90 -9.24
N PHE A 59 20.29 2.88 -10.02
CA PHE A 59 21.00 4.15 -10.19
C PHE A 59 20.95 5.02 -8.93
N VAL A 60 19.90 4.89 -8.12
CA VAL A 60 19.68 5.70 -6.90
C VAL A 60 20.16 4.97 -5.65
N PHE A 61 19.76 3.71 -5.47
CA PHE A 61 20.00 2.95 -4.24
C PHE A 61 21.15 1.93 -4.36
N GLY A 62 21.80 1.86 -5.52
CA GLY A 62 22.82 0.84 -5.81
C GLY A 62 22.24 -0.56 -6.01
N ILE A 63 23.11 -1.53 -6.25
CA ILE A 63 22.73 -2.94 -6.52
C ILE A 63 22.03 -3.58 -5.31
N ASN A 64 22.54 -3.34 -4.10
CA ASN A 64 22.00 -3.96 -2.88
C ASN A 64 20.78 -3.21 -2.30
N GLY A 65 20.72 -1.87 -2.45
CA GLY A 65 19.61 -1.08 -1.94
C GLY A 65 18.33 -1.17 -2.79
N CYS A 66 18.46 -1.57 -4.07
CA CYS A 66 17.32 -1.79 -4.96
C CYS A 66 16.37 -2.88 -4.42
N ALA A 67 16.90 -3.99 -3.90
CA ALA A 67 16.09 -5.08 -3.37
C ALA A 67 15.22 -4.65 -2.17
N PHE A 68 15.76 -3.79 -1.30
CA PHE A 68 15.05 -3.30 -0.12
C PHE A 68 13.80 -2.50 -0.47
N SER A 69 13.93 -1.54 -1.41
CA SER A 69 12.78 -0.73 -1.84
C SER A 69 11.69 -1.55 -2.54
N ILE A 70 12.09 -2.57 -3.32
CA ILE A 70 11.13 -3.46 -4.00
C ILE A 70 10.35 -4.30 -2.98
N ILE A 71 11.05 -4.91 -2.01
CA ILE A 71 10.43 -5.78 -1.00
C ILE A 71 9.45 -5.00 -0.13
N ILE A 72 9.80 -3.78 0.29
CA ILE A 72 8.91 -2.96 1.12
C ILE A 72 7.63 -2.60 0.37
N ASN A 73 7.75 -2.17 -0.88
CA ASN A 73 6.58 -1.78 -1.67
C ASN A 73 5.65 -2.98 -1.89
N TYR A 74 6.22 -4.14 -2.26
CA TYR A 74 5.44 -5.35 -2.46
C TYR A 74 4.79 -5.86 -1.17
N GLY A 75 5.54 -5.89 -0.07
CA GLY A 75 5.05 -6.31 1.24
C GLY A 75 3.94 -5.42 1.78
N SER A 76 4.02 -4.10 1.60
CA SER A 76 2.97 -3.17 2.00
C SER A 76 1.66 -3.39 1.23
N ASN A 77 1.74 -3.64 -0.08
CA ASN A 77 0.57 -3.96 -0.89
C ASN A 77 -0.03 -5.32 -0.51
N ALA A 78 0.82 -6.32 -0.26
CA ALA A 78 0.36 -7.64 0.20
C ALA A 78 -0.33 -7.57 1.57
N TRP A 79 0.16 -6.71 2.47
CA TRP A 79 -0.46 -6.49 3.77
C TRP A 79 -1.88 -5.92 3.67
N LEU A 80 -2.06 -4.88 2.85
CA LEU A 80 -3.38 -4.30 2.60
C LEU A 80 -4.35 -5.33 1.99
N GLY A 81 -3.85 -6.18 1.08
CA GLY A 81 -4.63 -7.28 0.51
C GLY A 81 -5.02 -8.35 1.54
N GLY A 82 -4.08 -8.74 2.41
CA GLY A 82 -4.34 -9.66 3.52
C GLY A 82 -5.40 -9.16 4.49
N LEU A 83 -5.43 -7.86 4.79
CA LEU A 83 -6.49 -7.24 5.60
C LEU A 83 -7.86 -7.34 4.93
N CYS A 84 -7.95 -7.16 3.61
CA CYS A 84 -9.20 -7.35 2.88
C CYS A 84 -9.69 -8.80 2.95
N ILE A 85 -8.79 -9.78 2.78
CA ILE A 85 -9.13 -11.21 2.95
C ILE A 85 -9.57 -11.53 4.38
N ASN A 86 -9.00 -10.84 5.38
CA ASN A 86 -9.43 -10.99 6.77
C ASN A 86 -10.91 -10.67 6.94
N VAL A 87 -11.37 -9.53 6.40
CA VAL A 87 -12.78 -9.11 6.45
C VAL A 87 -13.70 -10.10 5.73
N ILE A 88 -13.26 -10.65 4.59
CA ILE A 88 -14.04 -11.65 3.84
C ILE A 88 -14.17 -12.94 4.66
N SER A 89 -13.06 -13.47 5.19
CA SER A 89 -13.08 -14.68 6.01
C SER A 89 -13.88 -14.50 7.31
N ASP A 90 -13.85 -13.30 7.89
CA ASP A 90 -14.65 -12.92 9.05
C ASP A 90 -16.16 -12.99 8.73
N SER A 91 -16.56 -12.56 7.53
CA SER A 91 -17.95 -12.61 7.07
C SER A 91 -18.47 -14.03 6.79
N TRP A 92 -17.59 -14.98 6.46
CA TRP A 92 -17.98 -16.33 6.05
C TRP A 92 -18.05 -17.34 7.21
N SER A 93 -17.34 -17.12 8.31
CA SER A 93 -17.25 -18.10 9.39
C SER A 93 -17.28 -17.46 10.77
N HIS A 94 -18.34 -17.75 11.53
CA HIS A 94 -18.44 -17.40 12.95
C HIS A 94 -17.28 -17.96 13.79
N HIS A 95 -16.68 -19.07 13.37
CA HIS A 95 -15.51 -19.65 14.06
C HIS A 95 -14.24 -18.82 13.81
N TYR A 96 -14.11 -18.23 12.62
CA TYR A 96 -13.00 -17.34 12.27
C TYR A 96 -13.13 -15.97 12.95
N LEU A 97 -14.36 -15.52 13.19
CA LEU A 97 -14.67 -14.25 13.84
C LEU A 97 -14.31 -14.21 15.33
N HIS A 98 -14.42 -15.34 16.03
CA HIS A 98 -14.09 -15.45 17.46
C HIS A 98 -12.73 -16.12 17.72
N LEU A 99 -11.89 -16.26 16.70
CA LEU A 99 -10.61 -16.95 16.82
C LEU A 99 -9.70 -16.19 17.81
N ARG A 100 -9.32 -16.86 18.91
CA ARG A 100 -8.48 -16.27 19.95
C ARG A 100 -7.07 -16.04 19.41
N ASN A 101 -6.50 -14.87 19.71
CA ASN A 101 -5.11 -14.57 19.35
C ASN A 101 -4.17 -15.52 20.10
N THR A 102 -3.45 -16.35 19.35
CA THR A 102 -2.43 -17.28 19.83
C THR A 102 -1.02 -16.70 19.75
N LEU A 103 -0.86 -15.53 19.12
CA LEU A 103 0.42 -14.82 19.07
C LEU A 103 0.75 -14.14 20.40
N PHE A 104 2.05 -14.00 20.69
CA PHE A 104 2.51 -13.26 21.85
C PHE A 104 2.02 -11.80 21.79
N PRO A 105 1.63 -11.20 22.93
CA PRO A 105 1.11 -9.82 22.97
C PRO A 105 2.14 -8.75 22.55
N SER A 106 3.41 -9.11 22.43
CA SER A 106 4.49 -8.27 21.89
C SER A 106 4.42 -8.10 20.36
N VAL A 107 3.68 -8.97 19.67
CA VAL A 107 3.56 -8.94 18.21
C VAL A 107 2.46 -7.96 17.81
N ALA A 108 2.77 -7.00 16.94
CA ALA A 108 1.84 -5.98 16.44
C ALA A 108 0.77 -6.53 15.45
N MET A 109 0.52 -7.83 15.46
CA MET A 109 -0.38 -8.55 14.55
C MET A 109 -1.17 -9.60 15.32
N THR A 110 -2.42 -9.82 14.90
CA THR A 110 -3.27 -10.90 15.42
C THR A 110 -3.16 -12.19 14.60
N THR A 111 -3.42 -13.36 15.20
CA THR A 111 -3.39 -14.66 14.51
C THR A 111 -4.27 -14.68 13.26
N LYS A 112 -5.42 -14.00 13.30
CA LYS A 112 -6.33 -13.89 12.15
C LYS A 112 -5.71 -13.11 10.99
N GLU A 113 -4.99 -12.03 11.27
CA GLU A 113 -4.32 -11.22 10.26
C GLU A 113 -3.13 -11.96 9.65
N LEU A 114 -2.40 -12.75 10.46
CA LEU A 114 -1.33 -13.63 9.97
C LEU A 114 -1.87 -14.65 8.96
N ILE A 115 -2.94 -15.35 9.32
CA ILE A 115 -3.54 -16.38 8.44
C ILE A 115 -4.04 -15.72 7.16
N SER A 116 -4.71 -14.58 7.25
CA SER A 116 -5.21 -13.86 6.08
C SER A 116 -4.09 -13.30 5.21
N PHE A 117 -2.95 -12.90 5.79
CA PHE A 117 -1.76 -12.49 5.04
C PHE A 117 -1.09 -13.66 4.31
N PHE A 118 -1.09 -14.86 4.88
CA PHE A 118 -0.56 -16.06 4.21
C PHE A 118 -1.45 -16.58 3.07
N VAL A 119 -2.77 -16.32 3.15
CA VAL A 119 -3.75 -16.72 2.12
C VAL A 119 -3.73 -15.77 0.93
N TYR A 120 -3.30 -14.52 1.11
CA TYR A 120 -3.12 -13.53 0.06
C TYR A 120 -1.87 -13.80 -0.78
#